data_AF-A0A926SMT2-F1
#
_entry.id   AF-A0A926SMT2-F1
#
_cell.length_a   1.000
_cell.length_b   1.000
_cell.length_c   1.000
_cell.angle_alpha   90.00
_cell.angle_beta   90.00
_cell.angle_gamma   90.00
#
_symmetry.space_group_name_H-M   'P 1'
#
loop_
_entity.id
_entity.type
_entity.pdbx_description
1 polymer ?
#
loop_
_entity_poly.entity_id
_entity_poly.type
_entity_poly.pdbx_seq_one_letter_code
_entity_poly.pdbx_strand_id
1 'polypeptide(L)'
;MVQSASSQLPTLKNGSSGPVVALLQRLLVLYGYTSLVGKVDGQFGAKVQAAVVQFQKDQNVAVKDGIVGPATWDKLTYPAGTQRP
;
A
#
# COMPACT_ATOMS: atom_id res chain seq x y z
N MET A 1 24.03 2.01 -7.59
CA MET A 1 23.03 1.37 -8.47
C MET A 1 21.79 0.98 -7.66
N VAL A 2 20.98 1.95 -7.19
CA VAL A 2 19.80 1.65 -6.34
C VAL A 2 18.56 2.38 -6.85
N GLN A 3 18.05 1.98 -8.01
CA GLN A 3 16.79 2.50 -8.53
C GLN A 3 16.08 1.36 -9.24
N SER A 4 14.98 0.84 -8.67
CA SER A 4 13.88 0.14 -9.37
C SER A 4 12.90 -0.59 -8.44
N ALA A 5 12.98 -0.47 -7.10
CA ALA A 5 12.07 -1.22 -6.23
C ALA A 5 10.59 -0.80 -6.35
N SER A 6 10.26 0.44 -6.73
CA SER A 6 8.86 0.88 -6.87
C SER A 6 8.25 0.65 -8.26
N SER A 7 9.07 0.51 -9.31
CA SER A 7 8.60 0.23 -10.68
C SER A 7 8.31 -1.26 -10.95
N GLN A 8 8.80 -2.15 -10.09
CA GLN A 8 8.63 -3.61 -10.22
C GLN A 8 7.59 -4.21 -9.27
N LEU A 9 7.03 -3.44 -8.34
CA LEU A 9 6.01 -3.96 -7.44
C LEU A 9 4.70 -4.17 -8.22
N PRO A 10 4.12 -5.38 -8.16
CA PRO A 10 2.88 -5.66 -8.87
C PRO A 10 1.76 -4.80 -8.32
N THR A 11 0.88 -4.37 -9.20
CA THR A 11 -0.33 -3.64 -8.83
C THR A 11 -1.22 -4.56 -8.00
N LEU A 12 -1.46 -4.23 -6.73
CA LEU A 12 -2.32 -5.03 -5.86
C LEU A 12 -3.75 -4.50 -5.89
N LYS A 13 -4.71 -5.41 -6.00
CA LYS A 13 -6.16 -5.12 -6.01
C LYS A 13 -6.94 -6.21 -5.27
N ASN A 14 -8.23 -6.00 -5.06
CA ASN A 14 -9.10 -7.02 -4.46
C ASN A 14 -8.96 -8.38 -5.17
N GLY A 15 -8.75 -9.43 -4.39
CA GLY A 15 -8.42 -10.78 -4.86
C GLY A 15 -6.92 -11.07 -5.04
N SER A 16 -6.04 -10.06 -4.93
CA SER A 16 -4.59 -10.28 -4.94
C SER A 16 -4.16 -10.97 -3.66
N SER A 17 -3.18 -11.85 -3.74
CA SER A 17 -2.64 -12.56 -2.59
C SER A 17 -1.15 -12.81 -2.76
N GLY A 18 -0.44 -12.95 -1.64
CA GLY A 18 0.98 -13.24 -1.62
C GLY A 18 1.77 -12.38 -0.63
N PRO A 19 3.11 -12.54 -0.62
CA PRO A 19 3.99 -11.88 0.34
C PRO A 19 3.96 -10.35 0.23
N VAL A 20 3.73 -9.81 -0.98
CA VAL A 20 3.63 -8.37 -1.21
C VAL A 20 2.37 -7.79 -0.55
N VAL A 21 1.26 -8.54 -0.53
CA VAL A 21 0.04 -8.12 0.17
C VAL A 21 0.25 -8.18 1.68
N ALA A 22 0.98 -9.17 2.19
CA ALA A 22 1.31 -9.22 3.62
C ALA A 22 2.16 -8.00 4.03
N LEU A 23 3.09 -7.58 3.15
CA LEU A 23 3.91 -6.40 3.36
C LEU A 23 3.05 -5.12 3.35
N LEU A 24 2.14 -5.00 2.38
CA LEU A 24 1.14 -3.92 2.36
C LEU A 24 0.33 -3.86 3.65
N GLN A 25 -0.24 -4.99 4.07
CA GLN A 25 -1.03 -5.08 5.30
C GLN A 25 -0.22 -4.64 6.53
N ARG A 26 1.06 -5.04 6.65
CA ARG A 26 1.95 -4.57 7.72
C ARG A 26 2.19 -3.06 7.67
N LEU A 27 2.38 -2.50 6.48
CA LEU A 27 2.54 -1.06 6.33
C LEU A 27 1.27 -0.32 6.75
N LEU A 28 0.09 -0.77 6.32
CA LEU A 28 -1.17 -0.17 6.75
C LEU A 28 -1.39 -0.28 8.27
N VAL A 29 -0.99 -1.40 8.88
CA VAL A 29 -0.98 -1.56 10.34
C VAL A 29 -0.05 -0.52 10.99
N LEU A 30 1.15 -0.32 10.42
CA LEU A 30 2.13 0.68 10.90
C LEU A 30 1.58 2.12 10.80
N TYR A 31 0.81 2.41 9.76
CA TYR A 31 0.11 3.69 9.59
C TYR A 31 -1.14 3.84 10.48
N GLY A 32 -1.50 2.84 11.29
CA GLY A 32 -2.63 2.89 12.21
C GLY A 32 -3.95 2.33 11.65
N TYR A 33 -3.97 1.81 10.43
CA TYR A 33 -5.16 1.19 9.82
C TYR A 33 -5.34 -0.29 10.21
N THR A 34 -4.75 -0.72 11.33
CA THR A 34 -4.82 -2.12 11.79
C THR A 34 -6.25 -2.60 11.99
N SER A 35 -7.17 -1.72 12.42
CA SER A 35 -8.58 -2.06 12.61
C SER A 35 -9.31 -2.37 11.31
N LEU A 36 -8.84 -1.82 10.18
CA LEU A 36 -9.43 -2.06 8.87
C LEU A 36 -8.79 -3.30 8.21
N VAL A 37 -7.47 -3.45 8.31
CA VAL A 37 -6.74 -4.61 7.74
C VAL A 37 -7.08 -5.90 8.49
N GLY A 38 -7.24 -5.83 9.81
CA GLY A 38 -7.37 -7.00 10.66
C GLY A 38 -6.07 -7.78 10.72
N LYS A 39 -6.06 -9.00 10.19
CA LYS A 39 -4.92 -9.91 10.26
C LYS A 39 -4.07 -9.86 8.98
N VAL A 40 -2.75 -9.91 9.16
CA VAL A 40 -1.78 -9.93 8.06
C VAL A 40 -1.69 -11.37 7.51
N ASP A 41 -2.68 -11.75 6.71
CA ASP A 41 -2.73 -13.08 6.07
C ASP A 41 -2.17 -13.09 4.63
N GLY A 42 -1.73 -11.93 4.12
CA GLY A 42 -1.26 -11.79 2.75
C GLY A 42 -2.38 -11.89 1.71
N GLN A 43 -3.62 -11.58 2.10
CA GLN A 43 -4.79 -11.61 1.21
C GLN A 43 -5.43 -10.23 1.12
N PHE A 44 -5.64 -9.77 -0.12
CA PHE A 44 -6.21 -8.47 -0.41
C PHE A 44 -7.72 -8.65 -0.54
N GLY A 45 -8.41 -8.61 0.59
CA GLY A 45 -9.87 -8.60 0.64
C GLY A 45 -10.46 -7.18 0.69
N ALA A 46 -11.80 -7.11 0.77
CA ALA A 46 -12.54 -5.84 0.87
C ALA A 46 -12.11 -4.96 2.06
N LYS A 47 -11.69 -5.59 3.17
CA LYS A 47 -11.15 -4.94 4.37
C LYS A 47 -9.84 -4.18 4.08
N VAL A 48 -8.88 -4.85 3.45
CA VAL A 48 -7.61 -4.25 3.02
C VAL A 48 -7.86 -3.18 1.97
N GLN A 49 -8.81 -3.42 1.04
CA GLN A 49 -9.20 -2.42 0.05
C GLN A 49 -9.70 -1.13 0.71
N ALA A 50 -10.61 -1.22 1.68
CA ALA A 50 -11.11 -0.05 2.40
C ALA A 50 -9.99 0.72 3.12
N ALA A 51 -9.07 -0.02 3.73
CA ALA A 51 -7.89 0.54 4.38
C ALA A 51 -6.97 1.28 3.37
N VAL A 52 -6.76 0.69 2.19
CA VAL A 52 -5.98 1.30 1.10
C VAL A 52 -6.65 2.56 0.57
N VAL A 53 -7.98 2.53 0.34
CA VAL A 53 -8.73 3.71 -0.10
C VAL A 53 -8.59 4.84 0.92
N GLN A 54 -8.65 4.52 2.21
CA GLN A 54 -8.50 5.52 3.27
C GLN A 54 -7.07 6.09 3.29
N PHE A 55 -6.05 5.23 3.22
CA PHE A 55 -4.66 5.66 3.09
C PHE A 55 -4.43 6.55 1.86
N GLN A 56 -4.99 6.19 0.70
CA GLN A 56 -4.91 6.98 -0.52
C GLN A 56 -5.58 8.36 -0.36
N LYS A 57 -6.67 8.44 0.40
CA LYS A 57 -7.31 9.72 0.76
C LYS A 57 -6.41 10.56 1.66
N ASP A 58 -5.87 9.98 2.73
CA ASP A 58 -4.97 10.66 3.67
C ASP A 58 -3.69 11.16 2.98
N GLN A 59 -3.11 10.36 2.08
CA GLN A 59 -1.88 10.68 1.38
C GLN A 59 -2.08 11.54 0.12
N ASN A 60 -3.29 12.04 -0.13
CA ASN A 60 -3.66 12.79 -1.32
C ASN A 60 -3.21 12.12 -2.64
N VAL A 61 -3.35 10.79 -2.70
CA VAL A 61 -3.11 10.05 -3.95
C VAL A 61 -4.25 10.39 -4.90
N ALA A 62 -3.91 10.77 -6.14
CA ALA A 62 -4.89 11.12 -7.17
C ALA A 62 -5.85 9.96 -7.49
N VAL A 63 -5.36 8.73 -7.35
CA VAL A 63 -6.06 7.47 -7.64
C VAL A 63 -6.54 6.85 -6.33
N LYS A 64 -7.87 6.71 -6.17
CA LYS A 64 -8.54 6.27 -4.93
C LYS A 64 -9.37 5.00 -5.15
N ASP A 65 -8.97 4.18 -6.10
CA ASP A 65 -9.69 2.99 -6.55
C ASP A 65 -9.52 1.79 -5.59
N GLY A 66 -8.73 1.96 -4.51
CA GLY A 66 -8.37 0.87 -3.61
C GLY A 66 -7.37 -0.10 -4.23
N ILE A 67 -6.66 0.36 -5.25
CA ILE A 67 -5.64 -0.39 -5.98
C ILE A 67 -4.27 0.20 -5.62
N VAL A 68 -3.35 -0.64 -5.15
CA VAL A 68 -1.98 -0.23 -4.79
C VAL A 68 -1.10 -0.37 -6.02
N GLY A 69 -1.02 0.72 -6.78
CA GLY A 69 -0.09 0.89 -7.88
C GLY A 69 1.23 1.56 -7.46
N PRO A 70 2.14 1.82 -8.41
CA PRO A 70 3.45 2.43 -8.14
C PRO A 70 3.36 3.74 -7.35
N ALA A 71 2.39 4.61 -7.67
CA ALA A 71 2.20 5.87 -6.94
C ALA A 71 1.82 5.66 -5.46
N THR A 72 1.03 4.63 -5.16
CA THR A 72 0.67 4.28 -3.77
C THR A 72 1.86 3.62 -3.07
N TRP A 73 2.60 2.76 -3.77
CA TRP A 73 3.84 2.19 -3.25
C TRP A 73 4.89 3.25 -2.93
N ASP A 74 5.05 4.26 -3.78
CA ASP A 74 5.93 5.39 -3.52
C ASP A 74 5.56 6.10 -2.22
N LYS A 75 4.27 6.36 -1.97
CA LYS A 75 3.82 6.95 -0.69
C LYS A 75 4.04 6.03 0.52
N LEU A 76 3.83 4.73 0.35
CA LEU A 76 4.04 3.74 1.40
C LEU A 76 5.52 3.58 1.78
N THR A 77 6.42 3.68 0.80
CA THR A 77 7.87 3.44 0.96
C THR A 77 8.65 4.73 1.22
N TYR A 78 8.18 5.86 0.67
CA TYR A 78 8.75 7.19 0.80
C TYR A 78 7.69 8.16 1.35
N PRO A 79 7.48 8.21 2.67
CA PRO A 79 6.71 9.28 3.27
C PRO A 79 7.37 10.62 2.94
N ALA A 80 6.56 11.59 2.50
CA ALA A 80 7.03 12.89 1.99
C ALA A 80 7.99 13.57 2.97
N GLY A 81 9.29 13.54 2.65
CA GLY A 81 10.35 14.06 3.52
C GLY A 81 11.76 13.59 3.14
N THR A 82 11.90 12.48 2.42
CA THR A 82 13.19 12.03 1.88
C THR A 82 13.34 12.43 0.42
N GLN A 83 13.64 13.71 0.19
CA GLN A 83 14.27 14.15 -1.06
C GLN A 83 15.55 13.32 -1.26
N ARG A 84 15.60 12.56 -2.36
CA ARG A 84 16.84 11.91 -2.83
C ARG A 84 17.88 12.99 -3.16
N PRO A 85 19.12 12.91 -2.66
CA PRO A 85 20.25 13.62 -3.25
C PRO A 85 20.60 13.05 -4.64
#